data_AF-A0A2N5CMW9-F1
#
_entry.id   AF-A0A2N5CMW9-F1
#
_cell.length_a   1.000
_cell.length_b   1.000
_cell.length_c   1.000
_cell.angle_alpha   90.00
_cell.angle_beta   90.00
_cell.angle_gamma   90.00
#
_symmetry.space_group_name_H-M   'P 1'
#
loop_
_entity.id
_entity.type
_entity.pdbx_description
1 polymer ?
#
loop_
_entity_poly.entity_id
_entity_poly.type
_entity_poly.pdbx_seq_one_letter_code
_entity_poly.pdbx_strand_id
1 'polypeptide(L)'
;MNAGVAERGKVFHHFEVPSGNKPTARIRRASPDLKALLTAVIDQGAYKKSLVLAVSITEDYLIDLMKLVLRAHPDRLGRGVKRGDSKPTIALEDFIERSRDEILEELIRSRVGGALYAKPAEYLAYVASILEVEVPAESAAGFIEVKATRDIVVHGDGRANERYIEKAGQRARVAAGEPLLIDGVYFDSAIGTMKSLIYQLAEKVAAKYADDDAVTQCAKAILR
;
A
#
# COMPACT_ATOMS: atom_id res chain seq x y z
N MET A 1 35.12 -4.14 -17.01
CA MET A 1 34.75 -3.53 -18.31
C MET A 1 35.40 -4.37 -19.41
N ASN A 2 34.62 -5.06 -20.24
CA ASN A 2 35.16 -5.85 -21.35
C ASN A 2 34.64 -5.27 -22.67
N ALA A 3 35.59 -4.85 -23.52
CA ALA A 3 35.38 -4.13 -24.77
C ALA A 3 34.56 -4.94 -25.79
N GLY A 4 33.62 -4.26 -26.48
CA GLY A 4 32.74 -4.85 -27.49
C GLY A 4 33.41 -5.01 -28.84
N VAL A 5 33.09 -6.11 -29.54
CA VAL A 5 33.48 -6.35 -30.94
C VAL A 5 32.47 -5.66 -31.85
N ALA A 6 32.95 -4.77 -32.73
CA ALA A 6 32.12 -4.05 -33.68
C ALA A 6 31.95 -4.88 -34.97
N GLU A 7 30.73 -5.35 -35.24
CA GLU A 7 30.36 -5.87 -36.55
C GLU A 7 29.27 -4.98 -37.15
N ARG A 8 29.49 -4.48 -38.37
CA ARG A 8 28.53 -3.67 -39.17
C ARG A 8 27.91 -2.51 -38.39
N GLY A 9 28.72 -1.64 -37.79
CA GLY A 9 28.28 -0.37 -37.19
C GLY A 9 27.38 -0.48 -35.95
N LYS A 10 27.11 -1.69 -35.44
CA LYS A 10 26.37 -1.91 -34.20
C LYS A 10 27.34 -2.34 -33.09
N VAL A 11 27.28 -1.65 -31.96
CA VAL A 11 28.02 -2.02 -30.75
C VAL A 11 27.25 -3.13 -30.03
N PHE A 12 27.97 -4.18 -29.62
CA PHE A 12 27.40 -5.31 -28.90
C PHE A 12 27.99 -5.42 -27.50
N HIS A 13 27.12 -5.72 -26.53
CA HIS A 13 27.47 -5.95 -25.14
C HIS A 13 27.28 -7.43 -24.80
N HIS A 14 28.22 -7.97 -24.01
CA HIS A 14 28.21 -9.35 -23.56
C HIS A 14 27.95 -9.39 -22.06
N PHE A 15 27.02 -10.23 -21.64
CA PHE A 15 26.67 -10.43 -20.23
C PHE A 15 26.79 -11.90 -19.89
N GLU A 16 27.35 -12.17 -18.70
CA GLU A 16 27.28 -13.49 -18.09
C GLU A 16 26.02 -13.53 -17.24
N VAL A 17 25.11 -14.46 -17.54
CA VAL A 17 23.85 -14.61 -16.82
C VAL A 17 23.77 -15.99 -16.16
N PRO A 18 23.24 -16.07 -14.93
CA PRO A 18 22.99 -17.34 -14.27
C PRO A 18 22.11 -18.23 -15.16
N SER A 19 22.45 -19.52 -15.24
CA SER A 19 21.67 -20.52 -15.97
C SER A 19 21.34 -21.65 -14.99
N GLY A 20 20.05 -21.99 -14.87
CA GLY A 20 19.54 -22.84 -13.78
C GLY A 20 20.31 -24.14 -13.56
N ASN A 21 20.61 -24.89 -14.63
CA ASN A 21 21.29 -26.19 -14.56
C ASN A 21 22.59 -26.26 -15.40
N LYS A 22 23.18 -25.12 -15.79
CA LYS A 22 24.40 -25.09 -16.64
C LYS A 22 25.36 -23.97 -16.20
N PRO A 23 26.66 -24.04 -16.53
CA PRO A 23 27.58 -22.92 -16.35
C PRO A 23 27.00 -21.63 -16.95
N THR A 24 27.35 -20.50 -16.33
CA THR A 24 26.92 -19.14 -16.67
C THR A 24 26.83 -18.94 -18.18
N ALA A 25 25.63 -18.66 -18.67
CA ALA A 25 25.41 -18.48 -20.10
C ALA A 25 25.90 -17.10 -20.52
N ARG A 26 26.60 -17.00 -21.64
CA ARG A 26 27.05 -15.72 -22.18
C ARG A 26 26.06 -15.24 -23.22
N ILE A 27 25.30 -14.19 -22.91
CA ILE A 27 24.33 -13.58 -23.83
C ILE A 27 24.93 -12.35 -24.50
N ARG A 28 24.61 -12.16 -25.79
CA ARG A 28 24.99 -11.00 -26.59
C ARG A 28 23.76 -10.14 -26.86
N ARG A 29 23.85 -8.83 -26.65
CA ARG A 29 22.78 -7.85 -26.95
C ARG A 29 23.36 -6.67 -27.72
N ALA A 30 22.61 -6.16 -28.71
CA ALA A 30 23.00 -4.92 -29.39
C ALA A 30 22.68 -3.70 -28.51
N SER A 31 23.43 -2.61 -28.65
CA SER A 31 23.19 -1.38 -27.85
C SER A 31 21.78 -0.79 -27.98
N PRO A 32 21.11 -0.77 -29.16
CA PRO A 32 19.73 -0.31 -29.26
C PRO A 32 18.75 -1.17 -28.46
N ASP A 33 18.90 -2.50 -28.52
CA ASP A 33 18.06 -3.44 -27.78
C ASP A 33 18.27 -3.29 -26.27
N LEU A 34 19.53 -3.09 -25.84
CA LEU A 34 19.86 -2.83 -24.45
C LEU A 34 19.25 -1.52 -23.96
N LYS A 35 19.30 -0.45 -24.76
CA LYS A 35 18.68 0.84 -24.43
C LYS A 35 17.16 0.69 -24.32
N ALA A 36 16.52 -0.01 -25.26
CA ALA A 36 15.09 -0.27 -25.20
C ALA A 36 14.68 -1.10 -23.97
N LEU A 37 15.46 -2.14 -23.63
CA LEU A 37 15.26 -2.94 -22.42
C LEU A 37 15.41 -2.12 -21.14
N LEU A 38 16.48 -1.31 -21.05
CA LEU A 38 16.72 -0.45 -19.90
C LEU A 38 15.62 0.60 -19.77
N THR A 39 15.23 1.26 -20.84
CA THR A 39 14.11 2.21 -20.84
C THR A 39 12.81 1.53 -20.43
N ALA A 40 12.48 0.34 -20.96
CA ALA A 40 11.29 -0.39 -20.54
C ALA A 40 11.32 -0.81 -19.06
N VAL A 41 12.48 -1.26 -18.55
CA VAL A 41 12.66 -1.62 -17.13
C VAL A 41 12.59 -0.39 -16.24
N ILE A 42 13.16 0.73 -16.68
CA ILE A 42 13.13 2.00 -15.94
C ILE A 42 11.72 2.53 -15.92
N ASP A 43 11.04 2.67 -17.07
CA ASP A 43 9.74 3.33 -17.16
C ASP A 43 8.63 2.45 -16.56
N GLN A 44 8.52 1.18 -16.96
CA GLN A 44 7.49 0.28 -16.41
C GLN A 44 7.80 -0.17 -14.99
N GLY A 45 9.08 -0.31 -14.65
CA GLY A 45 9.50 -0.68 -13.29
C GLY A 45 9.35 0.48 -12.31
N ALA A 46 9.55 1.73 -12.75
CA ALA A 46 9.42 2.90 -11.89
C ALA A 46 7.98 3.08 -11.43
N TYR A 47 6.99 3.14 -12.32
CA TYR A 47 5.60 3.35 -11.90
C TYR A 47 5.08 2.21 -11.02
N LYS A 48 5.43 0.96 -11.33
CA LYS A 48 5.08 -0.20 -10.49
C LYS A 48 5.64 -0.07 -9.07
N LYS A 49 6.94 0.20 -8.95
CA LYS A 49 7.61 0.34 -7.64
C LYS A 49 7.11 1.56 -6.88
N SER A 50 6.94 2.68 -7.56
CA SER A 50 6.40 3.91 -6.97
C SER A 50 4.96 3.73 -6.52
N LEU A 51 4.14 2.96 -7.25
CA LEU A 51 2.77 2.64 -6.82
C LEU A 51 2.77 1.82 -5.53
N VAL A 52 3.62 0.79 -5.44
CA VAL A 52 3.76 -0.02 -4.23
C VAL A 52 4.14 0.88 -3.04
N LEU A 53 5.14 1.74 -3.22
CA LEU A 53 5.57 2.68 -2.18
C LEU A 53 4.44 3.66 -1.79
N ALA A 54 3.74 4.25 -2.77
CA ALA A 54 2.68 5.21 -2.52
C ALA A 54 1.49 4.58 -1.76
N VAL A 55 1.14 3.33 -2.07
CA VAL A 55 0.15 2.57 -1.30
C VAL A 55 0.62 2.36 0.13
N SER A 56 1.88 1.94 0.35
CA SER A 56 2.43 1.77 1.69
C SER A 56 2.42 3.07 2.50
N ILE A 57 2.83 4.20 1.91
CA ILE A 57 2.76 5.52 2.58
C ILE A 57 1.32 5.88 2.95
N THR A 58 0.37 5.57 2.07
CA THR A 58 -1.06 5.82 2.34
C THR A 58 -1.60 4.93 3.47
N GLU A 59 -1.18 3.67 3.52
CA GLU A 59 -1.54 2.75 4.62
C GLU A 59 -0.93 3.20 5.95
N ASP A 60 0.35 3.61 5.96
CA ASP A 60 1.02 4.15 7.13
C ASP A 60 0.33 5.42 7.66
N TYR A 61 -0.13 6.29 6.76
CA TYR A 61 -0.94 7.45 7.14
C TYR A 61 -2.22 7.06 7.90
N LEU A 62 -2.99 6.13 7.35
CA LEU A 62 -4.24 5.67 7.96
C LEU A 62 -3.98 4.96 9.29
N ILE A 63 -2.86 4.23 9.40
CA ILE A 63 -2.37 3.66 10.65
C ILE A 63 -2.13 4.74 11.69
N ASP A 64 -1.42 5.80 11.33
CA ASP A 64 -1.05 6.85 12.28
C ASP A 64 -2.27 7.66 12.73
N LEU A 65 -3.23 7.91 11.85
CA LEU A 65 -4.54 8.46 12.24
C LEU A 65 -5.27 7.56 13.25
N MET A 66 -5.31 6.25 13.02
CA MET A 66 -5.94 5.31 13.95
C MET A 66 -5.22 5.29 15.30
N LYS A 67 -3.88 5.24 15.31
CA LYS A 67 -3.09 5.29 16.55
C LYS A 67 -3.35 6.57 17.33
N LEU A 68 -3.36 7.72 16.65
CA LEU A 68 -3.64 9.02 17.25
C LEU A 68 -4.98 9.00 17.99
N VAL A 69 -6.04 8.57 17.31
CA VAL A 69 -7.39 8.50 17.89
C VAL A 69 -7.48 7.45 18.99
N LEU A 70 -6.80 6.30 18.86
CA LEU A 70 -6.79 5.26 19.90
C LEU A 70 -6.02 5.67 21.16
N ARG A 71 -4.99 6.53 21.05
CA ARG A 71 -4.30 7.10 22.21
C ARG A 71 -5.20 8.09 22.95
N ALA A 72 -5.93 8.93 22.22
CA ALA A 72 -6.90 9.87 22.81
C ALA A 72 -8.16 9.17 23.36
N HIS A 73 -8.59 8.09 22.71
CA HIS A 73 -9.79 7.31 23.04
C HIS A 73 -9.50 5.79 23.13
N PRO A 74 -8.81 5.33 24.19
CA PRO A 74 -8.42 3.91 24.32
C PRO A 74 -9.58 2.93 24.47
N ASP A 75 -10.76 3.40 24.87
CA ASP A 75 -11.99 2.60 24.97
C ASP A 75 -12.37 1.93 23.63
N ARG A 76 -11.90 2.49 22.52
CA ARG A 76 -12.14 1.98 21.17
C ARG A 76 -11.28 0.79 20.79
N LEU A 77 -10.26 0.43 21.58
CA LEU A 77 -9.47 -0.80 21.39
C LEU A 77 -10.34 -2.07 21.41
N GLY A 78 -11.51 -2.01 22.05
CA GLY A 78 -12.49 -3.09 22.04
C GLY A 78 -13.15 -3.34 20.67
N ARG A 79 -12.99 -2.44 19.68
CA ARG A 79 -13.58 -2.57 18.35
C ARG A 79 -12.70 -3.49 17.48
N GLY A 80 -13.32 -4.53 16.93
CA GLY A 80 -12.71 -5.50 16.03
C GLY A 80 -12.55 -5.00 14.60
N VAL A 81 -11.58 -5.55 13.87
CA VAL A 81 -11.48 -5.38 12.41
C VAL A 81 -12.63 -6.12 11.73
N LYS A 82 -13.00 -7.28 12.27
CA LYS A 82 -14.18 -8.06 11.87
C LYS A 82 -15.22 -8.08 12.97
N ARG A 83 -16.48 -8.24 12.56
CA ARG A 83 -17.60 -8.42 13.47
C ARG A 83 -17.41 -9.72 14.25
N GLY A 84 -17.23 -9.62 15.55
CA GLY A 84 -16.98 -10.76 16.44
C GLY A 84 -15.52 -10.99 16.80
N ASP A 85 -14.58 -10.13 16.38
CA ASP A 85 -13.22 -10.19 16.92
C ASP A 85 -13.25 -10.02 18.44
N SER A 86 -12.49 -10.88 19.12
CA SER A 86 -12.33 -10.82 20.56
C SER A 86 -11.79 -9.46 20.99
N LYS A 87 -12.25 -8.99 22.16
CA LYS A 87 -11.62 -7.86 22.82
C LYS A 87 -10.16 -8.21 23.13
N PRO A 88 -9.25 -7.23 23.15
CA PRO A 88 -7.87 -7.48 23.55
C PRO A 88 -7.86 -8.06 24.97
N THR A 89 -7.14 -9.17 25.15
CA THR A 89 -6.90 -9.78 26.47
C THR A 89 -5.49 -9.42 26.89
N ILE A 90 -5.31 -9.05 28.16
CA ILE A 90 -4.00 -8.76 28.75
C ILE A 90 -3.71 -9.90 29.74
N ALA A 91 -2.50 -10.44 29.71
CA ALA A 91 -2.07 -11.43 30.70
C ALA A 91 -1.94 -10.76 32.07
N LEU A 92 -2.22 -11.48 33.16
CA LEU A 92 -2.16 -10.89 34.50
C LEU A 92 -0.72 -10.45 34.83
N GLU A 93 0.25 -11.21 34.35
CA GLU A 93 1.68 -10.91 34.49
C GLU A 93 2.03 -9.57 33.85
N ASP A 94 1.59 -9.32 32.61
CA ASP A 94 1.80 -8.04 31.92
C ASP A 94 1.19 -6.87 32.73
N PHE A 95 0.01 -7.07 33.30
CA PHE A 95 -0.66 -6.04 34.11
C PHE A 95 0.09 -5.71 35.42
N ILE A 96 0.81 -6.69 35.98
CA ILE A 96 1.60 -6.52 37.21
C ILE A 96 2.96 -5.89 36.91
N GLU A 97 3.62 -6.33 35.84
CA GLU A 97 5.03 -6.03 35.58
C GLU A 97 5.24 -4.77 34.73
N ARG A 98 4.24 -4.33 33.97
CA ARG A 98 4.38 -3.26 32.98
C ARG A 98 3.51 -2.07 33.30
N SER A 99 3.93 -0.89 32.84
CA SER A 99 3.11 0.31 32.98
C SER A 99 1.88 0.24 32.07
N ARG A 100 0.82 0.94 32.47
CA ARG A 100 -0.40 1.06 31.67
C ARG A 100 -0.11 1.57 30.25
N ASP A 101 0.77 2.56 30.13
CA ASP A 101 1.06 3.19 28.84
C ASP A 101 1.81 2.26 27.89
N GLU A 102 2.75 1.45 28.41
CA GLU A 102 3.44 0.43 27.62
C GLU A 102 2.49 -0.66 27.12
N ILE A 103 1.56 -1.10 27.97
CA ILE A 103 0.53 -2.08 27.57
C ILE A 103 -0.38 -1.47 26.50
N LEU A 104 -0.85 -0.24 26.70
CA LEU A 104 -1.74 0.43 25.74
C LEU A 104 -1.06 0.63 24.37
N GLU A 105 0.18 1.10 24.34
CA GLU A 105 0.90 1.32 23.07
C GLU A 105 1.14 0.01 22.31
N GLU A 106 1.46 -1.08 23.01
CA GLU A 106 1.56 -2.40 22.38
C GLU A 106 0.22 -2.88 21.83
N LEU A 107 -0.86 -2.75 22.60
CA LEU A 107 -2.20 -3.13 22.16
C LEU A 107 -2.63 -2.33 20.93
N ILE A 108 -2.38 -1.02 20.93
CA ILE A 108 -2.64 -0.13 19.78
C ILE A 108 -1.85 -0.61 18.56
N ARG A 109 -0.54 -0.83 18.71
CA ARG A 109 0.33 -1.28 17.62
C ARG A 109 -0.11 -2.62 17.05
N SER A 110 -0.38 -3.59 17.91
CA SER A 110 -0.83 -4.93 17.54
C SER A 110 -2.17 -4.87 16.81
N ARG A 111 -3.12 -4.12 17.36
CA ARG A 111 -4.47 -3.97 16.80
C ARG A 111 -4.45 -3.29 15.43
N VAL A 112 -3.72 -2.19 15.29
CA VAL A 112 -3.64 -1.44 14.02
C VAL A 112 -2.82 -2.22 12.97
N GLY A 113 -1.72 -2.86 13.38
CA GLY A 113 -0.93 -3.71 12.48
C GLY A 113 -1.71 -4.91 11.94
N GLY A 114 -2.55 -5.53 12.78
CA GLY A 114 -3.45 -6.61 12.37
C GLY A 114 -4.46 -6.20 11.28
N ALA A 115 -4.90 -4.94 11.27
CA ALA A 115 -5.88 -4.43 10.33
C ALA A 115 -5.37 -4.40 8.87
N LEU A 116 -4.06 -4.30 8.65
CA LEU A 116 -3.47 -4.27 7.31
C LEU A 116 -3.65 -5.57 6.52
N TYR A 117 -3.76 -6.70 7.23
CA TYR A 117 -3.95 -8.03 6.65
C TYR A 117 -5.41 -8.30 6.25
N ALA A 118 -6.35 -7.45 6.66
CA ALA A 118 -7.76 -7.60 6.30
C ALA A 118 -8.02 -7.26 4.82
N LYS A 119 -9.19 -7.66 4.31
CA LYS A 119 -9.60 -7.23 2.96
C LYS A 119 -9.68 -5.69 2.93
N PRO A 120 -9.33 -5.02 1.82
CA PRO A 120 -9.34 -3.56 1.73
C PRO A 120 -10.64 -2.89 2.21
N ALA A 121 -11.80 -3.48 1.89
CA ALA A 121 -13.10 -2.98 2.35
C ALA A 121 -13.30 -3.14 3.87
N GLU A 122 -12.92 -4.29 4.44
CA GLU A 122 -12.96 -4.53 5.90
C GLU A 122 -12.01 -3.57 6.62
N TYR A 123 -10.82 -3.36 6.06
CA TYR A 123 -9.84 -2.41 6.56
C TYR A 123 -10.38 -0.98 6.61
N LEU A 124 -10.97 -0.49 5.52
CA LEU A 124 -11.55 0.87 5.50
C LEU A 124 -12.76 0.99 6.44
N ALA A 125 -13.60 -0.05 6.55
CA ALA A 125 -14.68 -0.08 7.53
C ALA A 125 -14.15 -0.02 8.97
N TYR A 126 -13.03 -0.70 9.23
CA TYR A 126 -12.36 -0.63 10.52
C TYR A 126 -11.79 0.75 10.80
N VAL A 127 -11.11 1.37 9.83
CA VAL A 127 -10.66 2.79 9.91
C VAL A 127 -11.84 3.70 10.26
N ALA A 128 -12.96 3.58 9.53
CA ALA A 128 -14.18 4.32 9.82
C ALA A 128 -14.68 4.12 11.25
N SER A 129 -14.64 2.88 11.75
CA SER A 129 -15.09 2.53 13.09
C SER A 129 -14.20 3.09 14.20
N ILE A 130 -12.89 3.16 14.00
CA ILE A 130 -11.94 3.71 14.98
C ILE A 130 -11.99 5.23 14.97
N LEU A 131 -11.97 5.84 13.78
CA LEU A 131 -12.03 7.30 13.62
C LEU A 131 -13.42 7.86 13.91
N GLU A 132 -14.45 7.00 13.85
CA GLU A 132 -15.87 7.35 13.92
C GLU A 132 -16.28 8.44 12.93
N VAL A 133 -15.78 8.30 11.70
CA VAL A 133 -16.13 9.15 10.56
C VAL A 133 -16.47 8.26 9.38
N GLU A 134 -17.32 8.75 8.48
CA GLU A 134 -17.61 8.05 7.24
C GLU A 134 -16.44 8.17 6.26
N VAL A 135 -16.03 7.03 5.70
CA VAL A 135 -15.06 7.02 4.60
C VAL A 135 -15.80 7.37 3.31
N PRO A 136 -15.34 8.37 2.53
CA PRO A 136 -15.99 8.75 1.29
C PRO A 136 -16.04 7.57 0.31
N ALA A 137 -17.24 7.18 -0.13
CA ALA A 137 -17.46 5.97 -0.93
C ALA A 137 -16.65 5.95 -2.23
N GLU A 138 -16.60 7.08 -2.94
CA GLU A 138 -15.85 7.22 -4.18
C GLU A 138 -14.34 7.03 -3.97
N SER A 139 -13.76 7.71 -2.97
CA SER A 139 -12.33 7.57 -2.67
C SER A 139 -11.99 6.19 -2.09
N ALA A 140 -12.90 5.60 -1.30
CA ALA A 140 -12.77 4.24 -0.79
C ALA A 140 -12.69 3.22 -1.92
N ALA A 141 -13.66 3.19 -2.83
CA ALA A 141 -13.68 2.24 -3.92
C ALA A 141 -12.49 2.44 -4.87
N GLY A 142 -12.03 3.69 -5.08
CA GLY A 142 -10.82 3.96 -5.85
C GLY A 142 -9.57 3.39 -5.17
N PHE A 143 -9.41 3.64 -3.87
CA PHE A 143 -8.28 3.10 -3.11
C PHE A 143 -8.27 1.56 -3.05
N ILE A 144 -9.45 0.93 -2.95
CA ILE A 144 -9.60 -0.52 -2.99
C ILE A 144 -9.07 -1.08 -4.32
N GLU A 145 -9.40 -0.46 -5.45
CA GLU A 145 -8.88 -0.85 -6.77
C GLU A 145 -7.36 -0.66 -6.84
N VAL A 146 -6.85 0.48 -6.38
CA VAL A 146 -5.40 0.76 -6.35
C VAL A 146 -4.64 -0.28 -5.53
N LYS A 147 -5.17 -0.65 -4.35
CA LYS A 147 -4.59 -1.69 -3.48
C LYS A 147 -4.68 -3.08 -4.14
N ALA A 148 -5.78 -3.39 -4.82
CA ALA A 148 -5.89 -4.62 -5.59
C ALA A 148 -4.88 -4.68 -6.75
N THR A 149 -4.64 -3.56 -7.44
CA THR A 149 -3.58 -3.44 -8.45
C THR A 149 -2.20 -3.63 -7.82
N ARG A 150 -1.92 -3.02 -6.65
CA ARG A 150 -0.66 -3.23 -5.90
C ARG A 150 -0.43 -4.70 -5.61
N ASP A 151 -1.46 -5.42 -5.16
CA ASP A 151 -1.34 -6.85 -4.83
C ASP A 151 -0.93 -7.66 -6.06
N ILE A 152 -1.42 -7.33 -7.26
CA ILE A 152 -0.98 -7.96 -8.51
C ILE A 152 0.47 -7.59 -8.86
N VAL A 153 0.90 -6.37 -8.60
CA VAL A 153 2.30 -5.95 -8.83
C VAL A 153 3.27 -6.70 -7.92
N VAL A 154 2.91 -6.91 -6.66
CA VAL A 154 3.78 -7.53 -5.65
C VAL A 154 3.75 -9.05 -5.74
N HIS A 155 2.59 -9.65 -5.98
CA HIS A 155 2.38 -11.10 -5.88
C HIS A 155 2.04 -11.78 -7.21
N GLY A 156 1.72 -11.02 -8.26
CA GLY A 156 1.30 -11.54 -9.55
C GLY A 156 2.35 -11.35 -10.65
N ASP A 157 2.00 -11.82 -11.85
CA ASP A 157 2.77 -11.66 -13.08
C ASP A 157 2.42 -10.35 -13.83
N GLY A 158 1.70 -9.43 -13.17
CA GLY A 158 1.18 -8.21 -13.77
C GLY A 158 -0.14 -8.39 -14.54
N ARG A 159 -0.81 -9.54 -14.43
CA ARG A 159 -2.13 -9.78 -15.06
C ARG A 159 -3.23 -9.84 -14.00
N ALA A 160 -4.41 -9.35 -14.35
CA ALA A 160 -5.59 -9.41 -13.48
C ALA A 160 -5.97 -10.88 -13.21
N ASN A 161 -6.20 -11.23 -11.96
CA ASN A 161 -6.73 -12.54 -11.57
C ASN A 161 -8.13 -12.38 -10.94
N GLU A 162 -8.80 -13.49 -10.65
CA GLU A 162 -10.14 -13.46 -10.04
C GLU A 162 -10.19 -12.68 -8.72
N ARG A 163 -9.12 -12.73 -7.92
CA ARG A 163 -9.00 -11.96 -6.68
C ARG A 163 -8.94 -10.45 -6.93
N TYR A 164 -8.30 -10.01 -8.00
CA TYR A 164 -8.33 -8.60 -8.41
C TYR A 164 -9.75 -8.18 -8.80
N ILE A 165 -10.43 -8.97 -9.63
CA ILE A 165 -11.79 -8.68 -10.08
C ILE A 165 -12.76 -8.62 -8.89
N GLU A 166 -12.69 -9.58 -7.97
CA GLU A 166 -13.50 -9.60 -6.73
C GLU A 166 -13.27 -8.34 -5.90
N LYS A 167 -12.01 -7.94 -5.69
CA LYS A 167 -11.67 -6.75 -4.88
C LYS A 167 -12.05 -5.45 -5.57
N ALA A 168 -11.71 -5.29 -6.86
CA ALA A 168 -11.91 -4.06 -7.62
C ALA A 168 -13.39 -3.83 -7.99
N GLY A 169 -14.18 -4.90 -8.12
CA GLY A 169 -15.61 -4.82 -8.41
C GLY A 169 -15.90 -3.98 -9.66
N GLN A 170 -16.78 -2.99 -9.53
CA GLN A 170 -17.15 -2.09 -10.62
C GLN A 170 -16.00 -1.22 -11.14
N ARG A 171 -14.87 -1.14 -10.40
CA ARG A 171 -13.67 -0.40 -10.81
C ARG A 171 -12.60 -1.26 -11.46
N ALA A 172 -12.85 -2.56 -11.65
CA ALA A 172 -11.93 -3.42 -12.39
C ALA A 172 -11.65 -2.81 -13.77
N ARG A 173 -10.37 -2.61 -14.08
CA ARG A 173 -9.93 -1.91 -15.31
C ARG A 173 -9.89 -2.83 -16.54
N VAL A 174 -9.75 -4.13 -16.29
CA VAL A 174 -9.55 -5.16 -17.31
C VAL A 174 -10.21 -6.47 -16.85
N ALA A 175 -10.42 -7.41 -17.76
CA ALA A 175 -10.95 -8.73 -17.44
C ALA A 175 -9.89 -9.66 -16.81
N ALA A 176 -10.32 -10.77 -16.20
CA ALA A 176 -9.40 -11.77 -15.67
C ALA A 176 -8.51 -12.33 -16.80
N GLY A 177 -7.21 -12.43 -16.53
CA GLY A 177 -6.18 -12.83 -17.49
C GLY A 177 -5.63 -11.68 -18.33
N GLU A 178 -6.20 -10.49 -18.30
CA GLU A 178 -5.66 -9.36 -19.07
C GLU A 178 -4.51 -8.65 -18.34
N PRO A 179 -3.52 -8.10 -19.06
CA PRO A 179 -2.42 -7.37 -18.44
C PRO A 179 -2.91 -6.07 -17.78
N LEU A 180 -2.55 -5.86 -16.52
CA LEU A 180 -2.79 -4.61 -15.81
C LEU A 180 -1.68 -3.61 -16.13
N LEU A 181 -1.95 -2.69 -17.05
CA LEU A 181 -1.04 -1.60 -17.38
C LEU A 181 -0.99 -0.59 -16.25
N ILE A 182 0.22 -0.16 -15.89
CA ILE A 182 0.51 0.88 -14.89
C ILE A 182 1.42 1.87 -15.61
N ASP A 183 0.80 2.78 -16.35
CA ASP A 183 1.47 3.89 -17.03
C ASP A 183 1.42 5.16 -16.16
N GLY A 184 1.98 6.25 -16.67
CA GLY A 184 1.96 7.54 -15.98
C GLY A 184 0.55 8.07 -15.72
N VAL A 185 -0.39 7.86 -16.65
CA VAL A 185 -1.77 8.34 -16.52
C VAL A 185 -2.49 7.64 -15.37
N TYR A 186 -2.38 6.31 -15.32
CA TYR A 186 -2.93 5.54 -14.20
C TYR A 186 -2.22 5.87 -12.90
N PHE A 187 -0.89 6.00 -12.91
CA PHE A 187 -0.14 6.35 -11.71
C PHE A 187 -0.60 7.70 -11.12
N ASP A 188 -0.75 8.74 -11.95
CA ASP A 188 -1.22 10.05 -11.50
C ASP A 188 -2.64 9.98 -10.93
N SER A 189 -3.53 9.21 -11.58
CA SER A 189 -4.90 8.97 -11.09
C SER A 189 -4.91 8.22 -9.75
N ALA A 190 -4.04 7.23 -9.57
CA ALA A 190 -3.89 6.48 -8.33
C ALA A 190 -3.38 7.39 -7.19
N ILE A 191 -2.38 8.24 -7.46
CA ILE A 191 -1.90 9.25 -6.50
C ILE A 191 -3.02 10.21 -6.12
N GLY A 192 -3.77 10.72 -7.10
CA GLY A 192 -4.91 11.61 -6.86
C GLY A 192 -5.98 10.96 -5.97
N THR A 193 -6.28 9.68 -6.21
CA THR A 193 -7.23 8.90 -5.42
C THR A 193 -6.77 8.73 -3.97
N MET A 194 -5.51 8.34 -3.75
CA MET A 194 -4.93 8.17 -2.42
C MET A 194 -4.90 9.50 -1.65
N LYS A 195 -4.46 10.59 -2.28
CA LYS A 195 -4.48 11.94 -1.70
C LYS A 195 -5.90 12.37 -1.31
N SER A 196 -6.87 12.13 -2.18
CA SER A 196 -8.27 12.49 -1.92
C SER A 196 -8.84 11.73 -0.72
N LEU A 197 -8.53 10.44 -0.59
CA LEU A 197 -8.94 9.63 0.56
C LEU A 197 -8.35 10.18 1.86
N ILE A 198 -7.03 10.40 1.89
CA ILE A 198 -6.29 10.96 3.04
C ILE A 198 -6.89 12.30 3.43
N TYR A 199 -6.99 13.23 2.47
CA TYR A 199 -7.47 14.59 2.71
C TYR A 199 -8.86 14.62 3.34
N GLN A 200 -9.82 13.94 2.71
CA GLN A 200 -11.21 13.93 3.18
C GLN A 200 -11.35 13.26 4.54
N LEU A 201 -10.56 12.22 4.83
CA LEU A 201 -10.55 11.60 6.15
C LEU A 201 -9.96 12.53 7.20
N ALA A 202 -8.82 13.18 6.92
CA ALA A 202 -8.19 14.11 7.84
C ALA A 202 -9.11 15.28 8.17
N GLU A 203 -9.79 15.83 7.16
CA GLU A 203 -10.75 16.93 7.33
C GLU A 203 -11.92 16.50 8.24
N LYS A 204 -12.51 15.33 7.98
CA LYS A 204 -13.60 14.78 8.82
C LYS A 204 -13.13 14.52 10.25
N VAL A 205 -11.92 13.99 10.44
CA VAL A 205 -11.33 13.77 11.77
C VAL A 205 -11.11 15.11 12.47
N ALA A 206 -10.48 16.09 11.83
CA ALA A 206 -10.24 17.40 12.42
C ALA A 206 -11.55 18.12 12.79
N ALA A 207 -12.61 17.96 11.99
CA ALA A 207 -13.93 18.51 12.30
C ALA A 207 -14.58 17.79 13.50
N LYS A 208 -14.45 16.46 13.57
CA LYS A 208 -15.04 15.65 14.65
C LYS A 208 -14.36 15.88 16.00
N TYR A 209 -13.04 16.03 16.01
CA TYR A 209 -12.23 16.19 17.22
C TYR A 209 -11.76 17.63 17.41
N ALA A 210 -12.55 18.61 16.96
CA ALA A 210 -12.17 20.02 17.02
C ALA A 210 -11.83 20.52 18.45
N ASP A 211 -12.43 19.88 19.47
CA ASP A 211 -12.18 20.18 20.88
C ASP A 211 -10.94 19.46 21.46
N ASP A 212 -10.34 18.52 20.71
CA ASP A 212 -9.08 17.85 21.04
C ASP A 212 -7.95 18.47 20.20
N ASP A 213 -7.19 19.37 20.83
CA ASP A 213 -6.12 20.12 20.19
C ASP A 213 -5.00 19.19 19.67
N ALA A 214 -4.71 18.08 20.36
CA ALA A 214 -3.69 17.12 19.94
C ALA A 214 -4.12 16.36 18.68
N VAL A 215 -5.36 15.85 18.64
CA VAL A 215 -5.90 15.15 17.47
C VAL A 215 -6.03 16.12 16.28
N THR A 216 -6.50 17.34 16.54
CA THR A 216 -6.70 18.37 15.52
C THR A 216 -5.38 18.86 14.92
N GLN A 217 -4.37 19.15 15.75
CA GLN A 217 -3.07 19.59 15.27
C GLN A 217 -2.35 18.50 14.48
N CYS A 218 -2.39 17.25 14.94
CA CYS A 218 -1.81 16.14 14.20
C CYS A 218 -2.54 15.89 12.88
N ALA A 219 -3.88 15.84 12.87
CA ALA A 219 -4.64 15.67 11.63
C ALA A 219 -4.32 16.77 10.60
N LYS A 220 -4.17 18.03 11.04
CA LYS A 220 -3.80 19.17 10.19
C LYS A 220 -2.32 19.19 9.80
N ALA A 221 -1.42 18.74 10.67
CA ALA A 221 0.01 18.66 10.39
C ALA A 221 0.31 17.67 9.26
N ILE A 222 -0.50 16.63 9.14
CA ILE A 222 -0.31 15.63 8.09
C ILE A 222 -0.92 16.06 6.74
N LEU A 223 -1.66 17.18 6.70
CA LEU A 223 -2.14 17.80 5.45
C LEU A 223 -1.13 18.78 4.84
N ARG A 224 -0.01 19.05 5.50
CA ARG A 224 1.06 19.96 5.04
C ARG A 224 2.18 19.19 4.36
#